data_AF-A0A519UDI5-F1
#
_entry.id   AF-A0A519UDI5-F1
#
_cell.length_a   1.000
_cell.length_b   1.000
_cell.length_c   1.000
_cell.angle_alpha   90.00
_cell.angle_beta   90.00
_cell.angle_gamma   90.00
#
_symmetry.space_group_name_H-M   'P 1'
#
loop_
_entity.id
_entity.type
_entity.pdbx_description
1 polymer ?
#
loop_
_entity_poly.entity_id
_entity_poly.type
_entity_poly.pdbx_seq_one_letter_code
_entity_poly.pdbx_strand_id
1 'polypeptide(L)'
;SSESALEVTGIMENCPSNSQLKFDMVASFSTLGPAQETTYFNANYTTYLLLKNEQSIASLQKKIGPFMKQEMAEFTNTTLTYLLEPMAGVHLYSQYEGFEPNSSITYIYILGGIAALILAIACFTYINLSTARSMERAKEVGIRKVSGALKQQLFWQFIGDSTLTALLSLVSAFVIALLIMPYFNHLSDRQFVSAQLADPALIGYSLLIVMIISIAAGSYPAVIISGFNPVTVLKGSFKNTGSGVWLRKSLTVFQFVISVFLIIATFTIQSQLHYIRNKKLGYDREQVLVLPSDGKVFKAMDLIKTEFNKNRNVRSVSMAYNTPNHILGGYSMKSNKMTTAEYMAVTANPVDQDFIRTSGMQIIAGSDFTLQDMKDVIDPVDST
;
A
#
# COMPACT_ATOMS: atom_id res chain seq x y z
N SER A 1 3.69 -2.64 -37.57
CA SER A 1 4.94 -2.88 -36.83
C SER A 1 5.76 -3.87 -37.63
N SER A 2 6.85 -3.43 -38.24
CA SER A 2 7.90 -4.33 -38.70
C SER A 2 8.49 -5.01 -37.47
N GLU A 3 8.57 -6.34 -37.46
CA GLU A 3 9.32 -7.08 -36.45
C GLU A 3 10.80 -6.77 -36.63
N SER A 4 11.26 -5.70 -35.96
CA SER A 4 12.68 -5.40 -35.89
C SER A 4 13.33 -6.43 -34.98
N ALA A 5 14.09 -7.35 -35.56
CA ALA A 5 14.92 -8.27 -34.77
C ALA A 5 15.88 -7.44 -33.91
N LEU A 6 15.88 -7.69 -32.59
CA LEU A 6 16.80 -7.05 -31.64
C LEU A 6 17.91 -8.04 -31.26
N GLU A 7 19.14 -7.56 -31.24
CA GLU A 7 20.30 -8.32 -30.76
C GLU A 7 20.48 -8.10 -29.25
N VAL A 8 20.73 -9.18 -28.49
CA VAL A 8 21.03 -9.10 -27.07
C VAL A 8 22.48 -8.68 -26.87
N THR A 9 22.70 -7.43 -26.46
CA THR A 9 24.05 -6.85 -26.31
C THR A 9 24.60 -6.91 -24.89
N GLY A 10 23.78 -7.29 -23.90
CA GLY A 10 24.21 -7.36 -22.50
C GLY A 10 23.20 -8.08 -21.61
N ILE A 11 23.69 -8.52 -20.46
CA ILE A 11 22.90 -9.12 -19.38
C ILE A 11 23.24 -8.36 -18.10
N MET A 12 22.24 -8.05 -17.29
CA MET A 12 22.41 -7.41 -16.00
C MET A 12 21.88 -8.28 -14.87
N GLU A 13 22.34 -8.02 -13.65
CA GLU A 13 21.75 -8.63 -12.46
C GLU A 13 20.30 -8.17 -12.28
N ASN A 14 19.48 -9.02 -11.68
CA ASN A 14 18.07 -8.73 -11.41
C ASN A 14 17.92 -7.46 -10.56
N CYS A 15 16.91 -6.65 -10.89
CA CYS A 15 16.54 -5.50 -10.07
C CYS A 15 16.22 -5.95 -8.63
N PRO A 16 16.68 -5.23 -7.60
CA PRO A 16 16.33 -5.53 -6.21
C PRO A 16 14.80 -5.55 -6.01
N SER A 17 14.33 -6.38 -5.08
CA SER A 17 12.89 -6.54 -4.83
C SER A 17 12.20 -5.26 -4.34
N ASN A 18 12.97 -4.34 -3.73
CA ASN A 18 12.56 -3.02 -3.26
C ASN A 18 12.87 -1.88 -4.26
N SER A 19 13.11 -2.18 -5.53
CA SER A 19 13.29 -1.19 -6.59
C SER A 19 11.94 -0.73 -7.15
N GLN A 20 11.82 0.56 -7.43
CA GLN A 20 10.70 1.13 -8.21
C GLN A 20 10.87 0.90 -9.72
N LEU A 21 12.07 0.48 -10.16
CA LEU A 21 12.40 0.14 -11.54
C LEU A 21 12.62 -1.36 -11.61
N LYS A 22 11.65 -2.10 -12.15
CA LYS A 22 11.75 -3.53 -12.46
C LYS A 22 11.40 -3.74 -13.93
N PHE A 23 12.19 -4.54 -14.62
CA PHE A 23 12.02 -4.86 -16.02
C PHE A 23 12.75 -6.15 -16.37
N ASP A 24 12.25 -6.86 -17.38
CA ASP A 24 12.88 -8.09 -17.90
C ASP A 24 13.80 -7.80 -19.10
N MET A 25 13.53 -6.71 -19.84
CA MET A 25 14.27 -6.32 -21.04
C MET A 25 14.35 -4.79 -21.15
N VAL A 26 15.46 -4.31 -21.70
CA VAL A 26 15.66 -2.90 -22.04
C VAL A 26 16.04 -2.79 -23.50
N ALA A 27 15.35 -1.92 -24.22
CA ALA A 27 15.62 -1.63 -25.62
C ALA A 27 15.82 -0.13 -25.82
N SER A 28 16.63 0.23 -26.81
CA SER A 28 16.91 1.63 -27.12
C SER A 28 15.67 2.33 -27.69
N PHE A 29 15.30 3.45 -27.08
CA PHE A 29 14.20 4.29 -27.51
C PHE A 29 14.38 4.79 -28.95
N SER A 30 15.64 5.07 -29.34
CA SER A 30 16.00 5.49 -30.71
C SER A 30 15.82 4.37 -31.74
N THR A 31 15.98 3.11 -31.34
CA THR A 31 15.82 1.95 -32.23
C THR A 31 14.36 1.61 -32.48
N LEU A 32 13.49 1.86 -31.49
CA LEU A 32 12.07 1.51 -31.57
C LEU A 32 11.24 2.51 -32.40
N GLY A 33 11.75 3.71 -32.68
CA GLY A 33 11.08 4.72 -33.50
C GLY A 33 10.39 5.90 -32.77
N PRO A 34 9.96 5.82 -31.50
CA PRO A 34 9.34 6.96 -30.81
C PRO A 34 10.22 8.22 -30.69
N ALA A 35 11.54 8.10 -30.88
CA ALA A 35 12.48 9.23 -30.83
C ALA A 35 12.67 9.98 -32.17
N GLN A 36 11.92 9.62 -33.22
CA GLN A 36 12.14 10.18 -34.57
C GLN A 36 11.61 11.60 -34.73
N GLU A 37 10.63 12.01 -33.92
CA GLU A 37 10.04 13.33 -33.96
C GLU A 37 10.03 13.96 -32.55
N THR A 38 10.42 15.23 -32.48
CA THR A 38 10.31 16.00 -31.23
C THR A 38 8.87 16.45 -31.06
N THR A 39 8.15 15.81 -30.16
CA THR A 39 6.80 16.21 -29.75
C THR A 39 6.70 16.29 -28.24
N TYR A 40 6.10 17.37 -27.75
CA TYR A 40 5.88 17.61 -26.33
C TYR A 40 4.45 17.31 -25.88
N PHE A 41 3.60 16.89 -26.81
CA PHE A 41 2.16 16.66 -26.57
C PHE A 41 1.86 15.21 -26.11
N ASN A 42 2.69 14.26 -26.50
CA ASN A 42 2.50 12.83 -26.20
C ASN A 42 3.17 12.47 -24.86
N ALA A 43 2.47 12.67 -23.75
CA ALA A 43 2.94 12.36 -22.39
C ALA A 43 2.88 10.85 -22.05
N ASN A 44 3.36 9.99 -22.95
CA ASN A 44 3.16 8.54 -22.88
C ASN A 44 4.31 7.78 -22.22
N TYR A 45 5.36 8.47 -21.75
CA TYR A 45 6.58 7.84 -21.25
C TYR A 45 7.03 8.45 -19.93
N THR A 46 7.22 7.59 -18.93
CA THR A 46 7.84 7.98 -17.66
C THR A 46 9.30 8.35 -17.89
N THR A 47 9.67 9.60 -17.56
CA THR A 47 11.02 10.14 -17.81
C THR A 47 11.77 10.32 -16.50
N TYR A 48 12.98 9.75 -16.42
CA TYR A 48 13.85 9.87 -15.26
C TYR A 48 14.98 10.87 -15.55
N LEU A 49 15.23 11.77 -14.60
CA LEU A 49 16.29 12.77 -14.69
C LEU A 49 17.32 12.55 -13.58
N LEU A 50 18.56 12.28 -13.95
CA LEU A 50 19.67 12.28 -13.00
C LEU A 50 20.26 13.68 -12.88
N LEU A 51 20.01 14.34 -11.76
CA LEU A 51 20.51 15.69 -11.48
C LEU A 51 21.90 15.63 -10.82
N LYS A 52 22.78 16.57 -11.19
CA LYS A 52 24.11 16.70 -10.56
C LYS A 52 24.05 17.09 -9.07
N ASN A 53 23.01 17.83 -8.68
CA ASN A 53 22.76 18.25 -7.31
C ASN A 53 21.25 18.20 -7.03
N GLU A 54 20.86 17.49 -5.97
CA GLU A 54 19.46 17.34 -5.51
C GLU A 54 18.75 18.67 -5.28
N GLN A 55 19.46 19.69 -4.79
CA GLN A 55 18.91 21.03 -4.53
C GLN A 55 18.44 21.75 -5.81
N SER A 56 18.81 21.23 -6.98
CA SER A 56 18.44 21.81 -8.28
C SER A 56 16.99 21.54 -8.67
N ILE A 57 16.30 20.58 -8.03
CA ILE A 57 14.91 20.19 -8.37
C ILE A 57 14.00 21.42 -8.39
N ALA A 58 14.01 22.23 -7.33
CA ALA A 58 13.15 23.40 -7.22
C ALA A 58 13.47 24.49 -8.26
N SER A 59 14.75 24.65 -8.61
CA SER A 59 15.17 25.60 -9.66
C SER A 59 14.74 25.12 -11.04
N LEU A 60 14.92 23.83 -11.33
CA LEU A 60 14.52 23.22 -12.60
C LEU A 60 13.00 23.25 -12.78
N GLN A 61 12.22 22.91 -11.75
CA GLN A 61 10.76 22.94 -11.78
C GLN A 61 10.21 24.30 -12.21
N LYS A 62 10.81 25.40 -11.74
CA LYS A 62 10.41 26.76 -12.12
C LYS A 62 10.67 27.08 -13.60
N LYS A 63 11.62 26.40 -14.23
CA LYS A 63 11.98 26.59 -15.65
C LYS A 63 11.12 25.76 -16.60
N ILE A 64 10.55 24.64 -16.14
CA ILE A 64 9.75 23.75 -16.98
C ILE A 64 8.51 24.46 -17.55
N GLY A 65 7.74 25.15 -16.72
CA GLY A 65 6.51 25.82 -17.18
C GLY A 65 6.75 26.84 -18.30
N PRO A 66 7.67 27.82 -18.14
CA PRO A 66 8.03 28.76 -19.20
C PRO A 66 8.57 28.08 -20.46
N PHE A 67 9.42 27.06 -20.30
CA PHE A 67 9.95 26.27 -21.42
C PHE A 67 8.83 25.61 -22.21
N MET A 68 7.93 24.89 -21.53
CA MET A 68 6.81 24.21 -22.17
C MET A 68 5.84 25.18 -22.85
N LYS A 69 5.60 26.35 -22.26
CA LYS A 69 4.77 27.38 -22.88
C LYS A 69 5.35 27.86 -24.21
N GLN A 70 6.67 27.99 -24.30
CA GLN A 70 7.35 28.37 -25.53
C GLN A 70 7.25 27.26 -26.58
N GLU A 71 7.57 26.02 -26.21
CA GLU A 71 7.55 24.87 -27.14
C GLU A 71 6.13 24.54 -27.66
N MET A 72 5.10 24.81 -26.87
CA MET A 72 3.71 24.52 -27.24
C MET A 72 3.00 25.67 -27.96
N ALA A 73 3.59 26.86 -28.02
CA ALA A 73 2.93 28.06 -28.53
C ALA A 73 2.47 27.93 -30.00
N GLU A 74 3.17 27.13 -30.80
CA GLU A 74 2.84 26.89 -32.21
C GLU A 74 1.76 25.81 -32.39
N PHE A 75 1.53 24.96 -31.38
CA PHE A 75 0.67 23.80 -31.48
C PHE A 75 -0.70 24.02 -30.85
N THR A 76 -0.77 24.74 -29.72
CA THR A 76 -2.01 24.85 -28.93
C THR A 76 -1.99 26.07 -28.00
N ASN A 77 -3.16 26.67 -27.75
CA ASN A 77 -3.33 27.70 -26.71
C ASN A 77 -3.33 27.14 -25.27
N THR A 78 -3.29 25.81 -25.12
CA THR A 78 -3.16 25.10 -23.85
C THR A 78 -1.70 24.79 -23.56
N THR A 79 -1.27 25.06 -22.31
CA THR A 79 0.08 24.73 -21.84
C THR A 79 0.04 23.43 -21.04
N LEU A 80 0.65 22.37 -21.57
CA LEU A 80 1.05 21.19 -20.81
C LEU A 80 2.29 21.56 -19.98
N THR A 81 2.35 21.12 -18.73
CA THR A 81 3.56 21.27 -17.91
C THR A 81 3.83 19.99 -17.17
N TYR A 82 5.10 19.75 -16.85
CA TYR A 82 5.53 18.58 -16.09
C TYR A 82 5.90 18.99 -14.65
N LEU A 83 5.63 18.07 -13.73
CA LEU A 83 6.02 18.17 -12.33
C LEU A 83 7.15 17.17 -12.05
N LEU A 84 8.18 17.63 -11.36
CA LEU A 84 9.32 16.82 -10.93
C LEU A 84 9.02 16.25 -9.55
N GLU A 85 9.15 14.94 -9.44
CA GLU A 85 9.04 14.21 -8.18
C GLU A 85 10.40 13.62 -7.81
N PRO A 86 10.88 13.78 -6.56
CA PRO A 86 12.07 13.10 -6.10
C PRO A 86 11.88 11.59 -6.14
N MET A 87 12.82 10.86 -6.75
CA MET A 87 12.72 9.40 -6.94
C MET A 87 12.47 8.63 -5.63
N ALA A 88 13.07 9.08 -4.52
CA ALA A 88 12.89 8.46 -3.21
C ALA A 88 11.45 8.56 -2.65
N GLY A 89 10.66 9.52 -3.13
CA GLY A 89 9.29 9.72 -2.70
C GLY A 89 8.24 9.05 -3.59
N VAL A 90 8.60 8.61 -4.80
CA VAL A 90 7.64 8.14 -5.81
C VAL A 90 6.78 7.00 -5.26
N HIS A 91 7.40 5.99 -4.64
CA HIS A 91 6.68 4.80 -4.18
C HIS A 91 5.60 5.07 -3.12
N LEU A 92 5.74 6.11 -2.28
CA LEU A 92 4.86 6.36 -1.13
C LEU A 92 3.99 7.60 -1.24
N TYR A 93 4.32 8.51 -2.16
CA TYR A 93 3.69 9.83 -2.25
C TYR A 93 3.20 10.17 -3.66
N SER A 94 3.71 9.52 -4.73
CA SER A 94 3.29 9.84 -6.09
C SER A 94 1.87 9.34 -6.35
N GLN A 95 1.08 10.20 -6.99
CA GLN A 95 -0.30 9.91 -7.39
C GLN A 95 -0.39 9.25 -8.77
N TYR A 96 0.74 9.18 -9.49
CA TYR A 96 0.80 8.69 -10.86
C TYR A 96 1.37 7.27 -10.89
N GLU A 97 0.85 6.44 -11.80
CA GLU A 97 1.37 5.08 -11.98
C GLU A 97 2.83 5.12 -12.44
N GLY A 98 3.65 4.28 -11.83
CA GLY A 98 5.05 4.06 -12.21
C GLY A 98 5.26 2.67 -12.77
N PHE A 99 6.53 2.27 -12.93
CA PHE A 99 6.91 0.91 -13.33
C PHE A 99 6.39 -0.16 -12.35
N GLU A 100 6.33 0.17 -11.06
CA GLU A 100 5.73 -0.65 -10.03
C GLU A 100 4.51 0.09 -9.44
N PRO A 101 3.45 -0.63 -9.03
CA PRO A 101 2.32 -0.03 -8.34
C PRO A 101 2.77 0.75 -7.09
N ASN A 102 2.41 2.02 -7.02
CA ASN A 102 2.71 2.85 -5.86
C ASN A 102 1.86 2.42 -4.66
N SER A 103 2.41 2.65 -3.47
CA SER A 103 1.71 2.55 -2.20
C SER A 103 1.47 3.96 -1.63
N SER A 104 0.75 4.02 -0.51
CA SER A 104 0.54 5.26 0.23
C SER A 104 1.18 5.16 1.60
N ILE A 105 1.88 6.22 2.00
CA ILE A 105 2.40 6.34 3.36
C ILE A 105 1.29 6.22 4.43
N THR A 106 0.05 6.57 4.09
CA THR A 106 -1.09 6.42 4.99
C THR A 106 -1.28 4.98 5.44
N TYR A 107 -1.06 3.99 4.57
CA TYR A 107 -1.12 2.58 4.95
C TYR A 107 -0.02 2.21 5.96
N ILE A 108 1.18 2.77 5.80
CA ILE A 108 2.28 2.56 6.75
C ILE A 108 1.92 3.13 8.12
N TYR A 109 1.34 4.34 8.18
CA TYR A 109 0.89 4.93 9.44
C TYR A 109 -0.26 4.15 10.08
N ILE A 110 -1.21 3.65 9.29
CA ILE A 110 -2.31 2.83 9.81
C ILE A 110 -1.76 1.51 10.39
N LEU A 111 -0.92 0.79 9.64
CA LEU A 111 -0.33 -0.47 10.10
C LEU A 111 0.57 -0.28 11.32
N GLY A 112 1.42 0.76 11.31
CA GLY A 112 2.26 1.12 12.44
C GLY A 112 1.44 1.51 13.68
N GLY A 113 0.36 2.27 13.49
CA GLY A 113 -0.58 2.63 14.55
C GLY A 113 -1.28 1.40 15.15
N ILE A 114 -1.76 0.48 14.32
CA ILE A 114 -2.36 -0.78 14.78
C ILE A 114 -1.34 -1.61 15.56
N ALA A 115 -0.11 -1.77 15.03
CA ALA A 115 0.96 -2.48 15.72
C ALA A 115 1.29 -1.86 17.09
N ALA A 116 1.37 -0.53 17.17
CA ALA A 116 1.60 0.19 18.42
C ALA A 116 0.46 0.01 19.43
N LEU A 117 -0.80 0.01 18.98
CA LEU A 117 -1.97 -0.23 19.83
C LEU A 117 -2.00 -1.67 20.37
N ILE A 118 -1.70 -2.66 19.53
CA ILE A 118 -1.60 -4.08 19.94
C ILE A 118 -0.45 -4.25 20.95
N LEU A 119 0.69 -3.62 20.70
CA LEU A 119 1.82 -3.64 21.62
C LEU A 119 1.44 -3.01 22.96
N ALA A 120 0.72 -1.87 22.95
CA ALA A 120 0.24 -1.23 24.16
C ALA A 120 -0.70 -2.14 24.97
N ILE A 121 -1.64 -2.84 24.33
CA ILE A 121 -2.49 -3.86 24.97
C ILE A 121 -1.65 -4.93 25.66
N ALA A 122 -0.64 -5.47 24.96
CA ALA A 122 0.23 -6.51 25.48
C ALA A 122 1.03 -6.01 26.70
N CYS A 123 1.59 -4.80 26.61
CA CYS A 123 2.30 -4.15 27.72
C CYS A 123 1.40 -3.92 28.93
N PHE A 124 0.20 -3.38 28.76
CA PHE A 124 -0.74 -3.15 29.86
C PHE A 124 -1.16 -4.46 30.53
N THR A 125 -1.42 -5.49 29.73
CA THR A 125 -1.72 -6.83 30.23
C THR A 125 -0.56 -7.37 31.07
N TYR A 126 0.67 -7.25 30.57
CA TYR A 126 1.86 -7.71 31.27
C TYR A 126 2.11 -6.95 32.57
N ILE A 127 2.00 -5.61 32.56
CA ILE A 127 2.10 -4.76 33.76
C ILE A 127 1.05 -5.17 34.80
N ASN A 128 -0.19 -5.38 34.37
CA ASN A 128 -1.29 -5.78 35.26
C ASN A 128 -1.03 -7.15 35.90
N LEU A 129 -0.57 -8.13 35.12
CA LEU A 129 -0.25 -9.47 35.62
C LEU A 129 0.98 -9.46 36.55
N SER A 130 2.04 -8.75 36.16
CA SER A 130 3.27 -8.60 36.96
C SER A 130 2.96 -7.95 38.31
N THR A 131 2.13 -6.91 38.32
CA THR A 131 1.65 -6.24 39.54
C THR A 131 0.81 -7.17 40.42
N ALA A 132 -0.05 -8.00 39.84
CA ALA A 132 -0.86 -8.96 40.61
C ALA A 132 0.02 -9.99 41.32
N ARG A 133 0.97 -10.61 40.61
CA ARG A 133 1.93 -11.59 41.16
C ARG A 133 2.87 -11.00 42.20
N SER A 134 3.18 -9.72 42.06
CA SER A 134 4.01 -8.97 43.01
C SER A 134 3.42 -8.91 44.42
N MET A 135 2.09 -8.91 44.54
CA MET A 135 1.43 -8.96 45.85
C MET A 135 1.60 -10.33 46.53
N GLU A 136 1.63 -11.42 45.77
CA GLU A 136 1.89 -12.78 46.29
C GLU A 136 3.33 -12.89 46.82
N ARG A 137 4.28 -12.27 46.10
CA ARG A 137 5.71 -12.24 46.47
C ARG A 137 6.06 -11.22 47.57
N ALA A 138 5.09 -10.46 48.07
CA ALA A 138 5.34 -9.45 49.10
C ALA A 138 5.86 -10.05 50.42
N LYS A 139 5.37 -11.24 50.83
CA LYS A 139 5.84 -11.94 52.03
C LYS A 139 7.30 -12.39 51.91
N GLU A 140 7.68 -12.94 50.75
CA GLU A 140 9.05 -13.37 50.44
C GLU A 140 10.03 -12.19 50.53
N VAL A 141 9.65 -11.04 49.96
CA VAL A 141 10.45 -9.81 50.05
C VAL A 141 10.55 -9.30 51.49
N GLY A 142 9.47 -9.36 52.27
CA GLY A 142 9.47 -8.99 53.68
C GLY A 142 10.50 -9.79 54.48
N ILE A 143 10.56 -11.11 54.27
CA ILE A 143 11.53 -12.00 54.92
C ILE A 143 12.96 -11.66 54.48
N ARG A 144 13.20 -11.42 53.19
CA ARG A 144 14.53 -11.05 52.67
C ARG A 144 15.05 -9.73 53.24
N LYS A 145 14.19 -8.71 53.36
CA LYS A 145 14.56 -7.42 53.97
C LYS A 145 14.91 -7.55 55.45
N VAL A 146 14.15 -8.34 56.22
CA VAL A 146 14.48 -8.62 57.63
C VAL A 146 15.79 -9.39 57.76
N SER A 147 16.12 -10.22 56.77
CA SER A 147 17.38 -10.95 56.67
C SER A 147 18.55 -10.12 56.12
N GLY A 148 18.38 -8.81 55.92
CA GLY A 148 19.45 -7.88 55.52
C GLY A 148 19.54 -7.53 54.03
N ALA A 149 18.59 -7.95 53.19
CA ALA A 149 18.62 -7.62 51.77
C ALA A 149 18.40 -6.11 51.50
N LEU A 150 19.25 -5.53 50.65
CA LEU A 150 19.18 -4.12 50.27
C LEU A 150 18.05 -3.88 49.25
N LYS A 151 17.41 -2.70 49.32
CA LYS A 151 16.36 -2.28 48.37
C LYS A 151 16.81 -2.38 46.91
N GLN A 152 18.07 -2.05 46.64
CA GLN A 152 18.65 -2.05 45.30
C GLN A 152 18.87 -3.47 44.76
N GLN A 153 19.19 -4.45 45.61
CA GLN A 153 19.33 -5.85 45.21
C GLN A 153 17.99 -6.43 44.75
N LEU A 154 16.91 -6.14 45.48
CA LEU A 154 15.56 -6.54 45.08
C LEU A 154 15.11 -5.85 43.80
N PHE A 155 15.42 -4.56 43.64
CA PHE A 155 15.08 -3.83 42.42
C PHE A 155 15.69 -4.46 41.18
N TRP A 156 17.01 -4.71 41.18
CA TRP A 156 17.70 -5.33 40.05
C TRP A 156 17.27 -6.78 39.80
N GLN A 157 16.91 -7.53 40.85
CA GLN A 157 16.34 -8.87 40.68
C GLN A 157 15.00 -8.83 39.92
N PHE A 158 14.08 -7.94 40.29
CA PHE A 158 12.78 -7.83 39.60
C PHE A 158 12.90 -7.33 38.16
N ILE A 159 13.82 -6.39 37.91
CA ILE A 159 14.14 -5.96 36.54
C ILE A 159 14.76 -7.13 35.75
N GLY A 160 15.68 -7.89 36.34
CA GLY A 160 16.29 -9.07 35.72
C GLY A 160 15.26 -10.13 35.33
N ASP A 161 14.33 -10.48 36.23
CA ASP A 161 13.22 -11.41 35.95
C ASP A 161 12.36 -10.92 34.77
N SER A 162 12.06 -9.62 34.74
CA SER A 162 11.23 -8.99 33.69
C SER A 162 11.96 -8.97 32.34
N THR A 163 13.27 -8.67 32.35
CA THR A 163 14.12 -8.68 31.16
C THR A 163 14.30 -10.09 30.60
N LEU A 164 14.55 -11.08 31.46
CA LEU A 164 14.67 -12.47 31.03
C LEU A 164 13.37 -12.98 30.39
N THR A 165 12.23 -12.69 31.01
CA THR A 165 10.92 -13.07 30.47
C THR A 165 10.66 -12.42 29.11
N ALA A 166 10.99 -11.13 28.96
CA ALA A 166 10.83 -10.41 27.70
C ALA A 166 11.77 -10.92 26.59
N LEU A 167 13.02 -11.26 26.93
CA LEU A 167 13.97 -11.87 25.99
C LEU A 167 13.50 -13.25 25.51
N LEU A 168 13.01 -14.10 26.42
CA LEU A 168 12.44 -15.41 26.04
C LEU A 168 11.21 -15.24 25.14
N SER A 169 10.38 -14.24 25.42
CA SER A 169 9.23 -13.89 24.59
C SER A 169 9.66 -13.41 23.20
N LEU A 170 10.74 -12.63 23.12
CA LEU A 170 11.31 -12.17 21.84
C LEU A 170 11.80 -13.35 21.01
N VAL A 171 12.59 -14.26 21.59
CA VAL A 171 13.04 -15.47 20.89
C VAL A 171 11.85 -16.28 20.38
N SER A 172 10.82 -16.45 21.22
CA SER A 172 9.59 -17.14 20.82
C SER A 172 8.87 -16.42 19.67
N ALA A 173 8.83 -15.09 19.68
CA ALA A 173 8.24 -14.29 18.61
C ALA A 173 8.98 -14.46 17.28
N PHE A 174 10.32 -14.48 17.28
CA PHE A 174 11.11 -14.76 16.08
C PHE A 174 10.84 -16.16 15.52
N VAL A 175 10.78 -17.19 16.39
CA VAL A 175 10.46 -18.56 15.98
C VAL A 175 9.06 -18.64 15.36
N ILE A 176 8.07 -18.03 16.01
CA ILE A 176 6.68 -18.00 15.51
C ILE A 176 6.62 -17.24 14.17
N ALA A 177 7.31 -16.11 14.05
CA ALA A 177 7.37 -15.34 12.81
C ALA A 177 7.95 -16.17 11.66
N LEU A 178 9.03 -16.92 11.89
CA LEU A 178 9.62 -17.82 10.90
C LEU A 178 8.66 -18.93 10.46
N LEU A 179 7.90 -19.50 11.39
CA LEU A 179 6.93 -20.57 11.08
C LEU A 179 5.71 -20.07 10.32
N ILE A 180 5.24 -18.85 10.60
CA ILE A 180 4.05 -18.25 9.97
C ILE A 180 4.40 -17.58 8.63
N MET A 181 5.63 -17.10 8.46
CA MET A 181 6.10 -16.41 7.26
C MET A 181 5.71 -17.08 5.92
N PRO A 182 5.88 -18.40 5.68
CA PRO A 182 5.50 -18.99 4.39
C PRO A 182 4.00 -18.85 4.09
N TYR A 183 3.15 -19.02 5.10
CA TYR A 183 1.71 -18.83 4.96
C TYR A 183 1.36 -17.37 4.71
N PHE A 184 2.06 -16.46 5.38
CA PHE A 184 1.89 -15.02 5.16
C PHE A 184 2.32 -14.59 3.76
N ASN A 185 3.44 -15.10 3.25
CA ASN A 185 3.92 -14.85 1.90
C ASN A 185 2.89 -15.28 0.85
N HIS A 186 2.32 -16.48 1.01
CA HIS A 186 1.27 -16.97 0.11
C HIS A 186 -0.02 -16.14 0.19
N LEU A 187 -0.43 -15.74 1.40
CA LEU A 187 -1.66 -14.96 1.59
C LEU A 187 -1.53 -13.52 1.08
N SER A 188 -0.35 -12.92 1.24
CA SER A 188 -0.09 -11.51 0.89
C SER A 188 0.48 -11.31 -0.52
N ASP A 189 0.79 -12.40 -1.22
CA ASP A 189 1.53 -12.39 -2.49
C ASP A 189 2.84 -11.60 -2.37
N ARG A 190 3.57 -11.84 -1.27
CA ARG A 190 4.85 -11.21 -0.95
C ARG A 190 5.94 -12.24 -0.75
N GLN A 191 7.19 -11.79 -0.87
CA GLN A 191 8.38 -12.63 -0.73
C GLN A 191 9.25 -12.15 0.42
N PHE A 192 8.76 -12.27 1.65
CA PHE A 192 9.61 -12.06 2.83
C PHE A 192 10.58 -13.23 2.96
N VAL A 193 11.85 -12.92 3.21
CA VAL A 193 12.93 -13.89 3.34
C VAL A 193 13.42 -13.91 4.78
N SER A 194 13.73 -15.09 5.31
CA SER A 194 14.21 -15.27 6.69
C SER A 194 15.45 -14.42 7.02
N ALA A 195 16.30 -14.13 6.02
CA ALA A 195 17.45 -13.25 6.17
C ALA A 195 17.07 -11.82 6.65
N GLN A 196 15.86 -11.35 6.33
CA GLN A 196 15.37 -10.05 6.78
C GLN A 196 15.11 -10.02 8.29
N LEU A 197 14.85 -11.17 8.93
CA LEU A 197 14.74 -11.24 10.39
C LEU A 197 16.11 -11.10 11.08
N ALA A 198 17.19 -11.39 10.36
CA ALA A 198 18.56 -11.24 10.85
C ALA A 198 19.14 -9.82 10.60
N ASP A 199 18.33 -8.89 10.07
CA ASP A 199 18.75 -7.50 9.87
C ASP A 199 19.14 -6.87 11.22
N PRO A 200 20.38 -6.35 11.38
CA PRO A 200 20.83 -5.69 12.60
C PRO A 200 19.91 -4.55 13.06
N ALA A 201 19.28 -3.82 12.12
CA ALA A 201 18.36 -2.75 12.48
C ALA A 201 17.11 -3.29 13.18
N LEU A 202 16.50 -4.35 12.63
CA LEU A 202 15.32 -5.00 13.22
C LEU A 202 15.63 -5.58 14.60
N ILE A 203 16.79 -6.23 14.76
CA ILE A 203 17.24 -6.76 16.05
C ILE A 203 17.45 -5.62 17.05
N GLY A 204 18.08 -4.52 16.62
CA GLY A 204 18.29 -3.33 17.44
C GLY A 204 16.98 -2.72 17.94
N TYR A 205 15.99 -2.53 17.05
CA TYR A 205 14.67 -2.03 17.44
C TYR A 205 13.91 -2.99 18.35
N SER A 206 14.02 -4.30 18.11
CA SER A 206 13.39 -5.33 18.94
C SER A 206 13.96 -5.35 20.36
N LEU A 207 15.29 -5.25 20.51
CA LEU A 207 15.95 -5.15 21.81
C LEU A 207 15.59 -3.86 22.55
N LEU A 208 15.47 -2.74 21.82
CA LEU A 208 15.00 -1.48 22.38
C LEU A 208 13.57 -1.60 22.91
N ILE A 209 12.67 -2.27 22.18
CA ILE A 209 11.31 -2.55 22.65
C ILE A 209 11.33 -3.41 23.92
N VAL A 210 12.13 -4.50 23.94
CA VAL A 210 12.29 -5.35 25.13
C VAL A 210 12.75 -4.52 26.32
N MET A 211 13.76 -3.67 26.15
CA MET A 211 14.26 -2.80 27.22
C MET A 211 13.15 -1.88 27.77
N ILE A 212 12.39 -1.22 26.89
CA ILE A 212 11.29 -0.35 27.30
C ILE A 212 10.23 -1.12 28.09
N ILE A 213 9.83 -2.31 27.60
CA ILE A 213 8.80 -3.14 28.25
C ILE A 213 9.27 -3.65 29.61
N SER A 214 10.51 -4.14 29.69
CA SER A 214 11.09 -4.66 30.93
C SER A 214 11.22 -3.58 31.99
N ILE A 215 11.59 -2.36 31.60
CA ILE A 215 11.59 -1.20 32.51
C ILE A 215 10.16 -0.86 32.92
N ALA A 216 9.23 -0.71 31.98
CA ALA A 216 7.85 -0.33 32.29
C ALA A 216 7.15 -1.33 33.22
N ALA A 217 7.32 -2.63 32.98
CA ALA A 217 6.67 -3.69 33.73
C ALA A 217 7.41 -4.11 35.01
N GLY A 218 8.74 -4.01 35.03
CA GLY A 218 9.55 -4.36 36.20
C GLY A 218 9.69 -3.22 37.21
N SER A 219 9.74 -1.96 36.75
CA SER A 219 9.91 -0.79 37.62
C SER A 219 8.76 -0.63 38.61
N TYR A 220 7.53 -0.90 38.19
CA TYR A 220 6.36 -0.66 39.02
C TYR A 220 6.28 -1.60 40.25
N PRO A 221 6.34 -2.94 40.10
CA PRO A 221 6.62 -3.86 41.20
C PRO A 221 7.84 -3.50 42.03
N ALA A 222 8.96 -3.20 41.37
CA ALA A 222 10.23 -3.01 42.05
C ALA A 222 10.19 -1.78 42.96
N VAL A 223 9.61 -0.66 42.52
CA VAL A 223 9.46 0.58 43.30
C VAL A 223 8.48 0.38 44.45
N ILE A 224 7.31 -0.22 44.18
CA ILE A 224 6.28 -0.43 45.21
C ILE A 224 6.77 -1.39 46.29
N ILE A 225 7.38 -2.51 45.90
CA ILE A 225 7.79 -3.57 46.82
C ILE A 225 9.10 -3.23 47.56
N SER A 226 10.07 -2.60 46.89
CA SER A 226 11.31 -2.14 47.54
C SER A 226 11.04 -1.00 48.54
N GLY A 227 9.93 -0.27 48.42
CA GLY A 227 9.51 0.77 49.35
C GLY A 227 8.93 0.28 50.69
N PHE A 228 8.44 -0.98 50.78
CA PHE A 228 7.66 -1.42 51.94
C PHE A 228 8.44 -1.61 53.24
N ASN A 229 7.76 -1.29 54.36
CA ASN A 229 8.21 -1.51 55.72
C ASN A 229 7.91 -2.97 56.15
N PRO A 230 8.91 -3.79 56.51
CA PRO A 230 8.71 -5.23 56.76
C PRO A 230 7.67 -5.55 57.84
N VAL A 231 7.56 -4.69 58.86
CA VAL A 231 6.65 -4.86 60.00
C VAL A 231 5.18 -4.84 59.60
N THR A 232 4.80 -4.02 58.60
CA THR A 232 3.40 -3.93 58.14
C THR A 232 3.03 -5.10 57.23
N VAL A 233 4.01 -5.65 56.49
CA VAL A 233 3.82 -6.82 55.61
C VAL A 233 3.64 -8.10 56.42
N LEU A 234 4.42 -8.28 57.48
CA LEU A 234 4.38 -9.48 58.32
C LEU A 234 3.16 -9.53 59.27
N LYS A 235 2.64 -8.39 59.70
CA LYS A 235 1.41 -8.30 60.52
C LYS A 235 0.11 -8.48 59.74
N GLY A 236 0.17 -8.68 58.41
CA GLY A 236 -1.02 -8.88 57.58
C GLY A 236 -1.90 -7.64 57.40
N SER A 237 -1.50 -6.46 57.91
CA SER A 237 -2.24 -5.20 57.75
C SER A 237 -2.02 -4.56 56.38
N PHE A 238 -1.95 -5.39 55.33
CA PHE A 238 -1.64 -4.98 53.97
C PHE A 238 -2.88 -4.29 53.36
N LYS A 239 -3.06 -3.00 53.67
CA LYS A 239 -4.06 -2.20 52.97
C LYS A 239 -3.54 -1.95 51.55
N ASN A 240 -4.27 -2.44 50.54
CA ASN A 240 -4.09 -2.06 49.14
C ASN A 240 -3.89 -0.54 49.06
N THR A 241 -2.68 -0.08 48.76
CA THR A 241 -2.41 1.34 48.54
C THR A 241 -3.28 1.78 47.36
N GLY A 242 -4.24 2.67 47.59
CA GLY A 242 -5.28 3.03 46.61
C GLY A 242 -4.73 3.51 45.27
N SER A 243 -3.52 4.07 45.26
CA SER A 243 -2.80 4.49 44.05
C SER A 243 -2.52 3.36 43.07
N GLY A 244 -2.20 2.15 43.56
CA GLY A 244 -1.87 1.04 42.66
C GLY A 244 -3.07 0.30 42.08
N VAL A 245 -4.18 0.29 42.83
CA VAL A 245 -5.46 -0.19 42.31
C VAL A 245 -5.99 0.76 41.24
N TRP A 246 -5.83 2.08 41.41
CA TRP A 246 -6.25 3.07 40.43
C TRP A 246 -5.49 2.96 39.11
N LEU A 247 -4.15 2.87 39.15
CA LEU A 247 -3.36 2.71 37.92
C LEU A 247 -3.76 1.47 37.12
N ARG A 248 -3.89 0.31 37.80
CA ARG A 248 -4.32 -0.94 37.15
C ARG A 248 -5.71 -0.82 36.54
N LYS A 249 -6.66 -0.20 37.25
CA LYS A 249 -8.01 0.04 36.73
C LYS A 249 -7.95 0.92 35.48
N SER A 250 -7.21 2.02 35.50
CA SER A 250 -7.03 2.90 34.35
C SER A 250 -6.42 2.17 33.15
N LEU A 251 -5.30 1.46 33.35
CA LEU A 251 -4.64 0.68 32.29
C LEU A 251 -5.57 -0.39 31.69
N THR A 252 -6.34 -1.07 32.55
CA THR A 252 -7.32 -2.08 32.11
C THR A 252 -8.44 -1.45 31.30
N VAL A 253 -8.98 -0.30 31.72
CA VAL A 253 -10.02 0.42 30.97
C VAL A 253 -9.49 0.88 29.62
N PHE A 254 -8.30 1.48 29.56
CA PHE A 254 -7.67 1.87 28.29
C PHE A 254 -7.44 0.68 27.36
N GLN A 255 -6.97 -0.45 27.89
CA GLN A 255 -6.81 -1.68 27.13
C GLN A 255 -8.14 -2.14 26.50
N PHE A 256 -9.22 -2.17 27.28
CA PHE A 256 -10.53 -2.56 26.77
C PHE A 256 -11.06 -1.56 25.73
N VAL A 257 -10.84 -0.26 25.93
CA VAL A 257 -11.20 0.77 24.94
C VAL A 257 -10.49 0.53 23.61
N ILE A 258 -9.17 0.29 23.63
CA ILE A 258 -8.40 -0.02 22.41
C ILE A 258 -8.92 -1.31 21.76
N SER A 259 -9.19 -2.34 22.55
CA SER A 259 -9.68 -3.63 22.04
C SER A 259 -11.05 -3.49 21.37
N VAL A 260 -11.99 -2.79 22.02
CA VAL A 260 -13.32 -2.50 21.46
C VAL A 260 -13.20 -1.67 20.20
N PHE A 261 -12.33 -0.66 20.18
CA PHE A 261 -12.05 0.15 18.99
C PHE A 261 -11.55 -0.71 17.81
N LEU A 262 -10.58 -1.61 18.05
CA LEU A 262 -10.06 -2.51 17.01
C LEU A 262 -11.12 -3.49 16.48
N ILE A 263 -11.99 -3.99 17.36
CA ILE A 263 -13.12 -4.84 16.96
C ILE A 263 -14.09 -4.07 16.06
N ILE A 264 -14.48 -2.84 16.44
CA ILE A 264 -15.36 -1.98 15.63
C ILE A 264 -14.70 -1.66 14.28
N ALA A 265 -13.41 -1.32 14.27
CA ALA A 265 -12.65 -1.06 13.05
C ALA A 265 -12.64 -2.27 12.12
N THR A 266 -12.43 -3.48 12.67
CA THR A 266 -12.45 -4.74 11.91
C THR A 266 -13.81 -4.98 11.27
N PHE A 267 -14.90 -4.85 12.03
CA PHE A 267 -16.25 -5.00 11.47
C PHE A 267 -16.57 -3.94 10.42
N THR A 268 -16.10 -2.71 10.61
CA THR A 268 -16.28 -1.63 9.64
C THR A 268 -15.56 -1.94 8.35
N ILE A 269 -14.29 -2.36 8.40
CA ILE A 269 -13.51 -2.76 7.22
C ILE A 269 -14.18 -3.94 6.52
N GLN A 270 -14.64 -4.94 7.27
CA GLN A 270 -15.34 -6.10 6.71
C GLN A 270 -16.63 -5.67 5.99
N SER A 271 -17.41 -4.77 6.58
CA SER A 271 -18.61 -4.21 5.97
C SER A 271 -18.30 -3.41 4.70
N GLN A 272 -17.24 -2.59 4.73
CA GLN A 272 -16.78 -1.84 3.55
C GLN A 272 -16.30 -2.77 2.43
N LEU A 273 -15.55 -3.82 2.74
CA LEU A 273 -15.14 -4.82 1.75
C LEU A 273 -16.35 -5.56 1.17
N HIS A 274 -17.33 -5.91 2.01
CA HIS A 274 -18.58 -6.50 1.55
C HIS A 274 -19.35 -5.53 0.63
N TYR A 275 -19.39 -4.25 0.96
CA TYR A 275 -20.00 -3.22 0.12
C TYR A 275 -19.27 -3.08 -1.22
N ILE A 276 -17.94 -2.93 -1.24
CA ILE A 276 -17.14 -2.78 -2.46
C ILE A 276 -17.29 -4.00 -3.39
N ARG A 277 -17.35 -5.21 -2.81
CA ARG A 277 -17.48 -6.44 -3.59
C ARG A 277 -18.87 -6.61 -4.21
N ASN A 278 -19.93 -6.23 -3.50
CA ASN A 278 -21.31 -6.49 -3.92
C ASN A 278 -22.01 -5.26 -4.53
N LYS A 279 -21.37 -4.08 -4.54
CA LYS A 279 -21.93 -2.88 -5.16
C LYS A 279 -22.06 -3.10 -6.66
N LYS A 280 -23.29 -2.99 -7.17
CA LYS A 280 -23.57 -2.98 -8.60
C LYS A 280 -23.02 -1.70 -9.21
N LEU A 281 -22.05 -1.84 -10.12
CA LEU A 281 -21.38 -0.71 -10.78
C LEU A 281 -22.06 -0.29 -12.10
N GLY A 282 -23.19 -0.92 -12.44
CA GLY A 282 -23.89 -0.66 -13.70
C GLY A 282 -23.34 -1.42 -14.91
N TYR A 283 -22.38 -2.33 -14.69
CA TYR A 283 -21.86 -3.29 -15.67
C TYR A 283 -21.61 -4.64 -14.99
N ASP A 284 -21.56 -5.71 -15.77
CA ASP A 284 -21.31 -7.08 -15.31
C ASP A 284 -19.80 -7.29 -15.10
N ARG A 285 -19.42 -7.64 -13.87
CA ARG A 285 -18.05 -8.02 -13.50
C ARG A 285 -17.83 -9.53 -13.49
N GLU A 286 -18.91 -10.28 -13.35
CA GLU A 286 -18.89 -11.72 -13.22
C GLU A 286 -18.82 -12.36 -14.62
N GLN A 287 -17.98 -13.39 -14.77
CA GLN A 287 -17.84 -14.15 -16.02
C GLN A 287 -17.37 -13.35 -17.25
N VAL A 288 -16.75 -12.18 -17.04
CA VAL A 288 -16.10 -11.41 -18.12
C VAL A 288 -14.60 -11.67 -18.08
N LEU A 289 -14.05 -12.16 -19.20
CA LEU A 289 -12.62 -12.37 -19.38
C LEU A 289 -12.04 -11.23 -20.23
N VAL A 290 -11.06 -10.51 -19.68
CA VAL A 290 -10.32 -9.47 -20.41
C VAL A 290 -9.01 -10.09 -20.90
N LEU A 291 -8.82 -10.08 -22.22
CA LEU A 291 -7.60 -10.58 -22.86
C LEU A 291 -6.81 -9.40 -23.41
N PRO A 292 -5.49 -9.30 -23.13
CA PRO A 292 -4.66 -8.27 -23.74
C PRO A 292 -4.60 -8.48 -25.26
N SER A 293 -4.74 -7.39 -26.01
CA SER A 293 -4.67 -7.40 -27.47
C SER A 293 -3.42 -6.67 -27.93
N ASP A 294 -2.71 -7.24 -28.89
CA ASP A 294 -1.67 -6.55 -29.64
C ASP A 294 -2.18 -6.08 -31.01
N GLY A 295 -1.30 -5.50 -31.83
CA GLY A 295 -1.66 -5.06 -33.18
C GLY A 295 -2.01 -6.20 -34.16
N LYS A 296 -1.57 -7.43 -33.91
CA LYS A 296 -1.94 -8.59 -34.74
C LYS A 296 -3.35 -9.06 -34.41
N VAL A 297 -3.66 -9.17 -33.11
CA VAL A 297 -5.00 -9.48 -32.60
C VAL A 297 -6.01 -8.44 -33.07
N PHE A 298 -5.65 -7.15 -33.01
CA PHE A 298 -6.51 -6.07 -33.49
C PHE A 298 -6.87 -6.25 -34.99
N LYS A 299 -5.89 -6.55 -35.85
CA LYS A 299 -6.12 -6.78 -37.29
C LYS A 299 -6.96 -8.02 -37.59
N ALA A 300 -6.87 -9.04 -36.74
CA ALA A 300 -7.59 -10.29 -36.91
C ALA A 300 -8.91 -10.33 -36.10
N MET A 301 -9.35 -9.20 -35.53
CA MET A 301 -10.44 -9.21 -34.55
C MET A 301 -11.74 -9.79 -35.11
N ASP A 302 -12.12 -9.45 -36.35
CA ASP A 302 -13.38 -9.95 -36.92
C ASP A 302 -13.41 -11.48 -37.02
N LEU A 303 -12.27 -12.08 -37.37
CA LEU A 303 -12.09 -13.54 -37.38
C LEU A 303 -12.17 -14.09 -35.94
N ILE A 304 -11.47 -13.46 -35.01
CA ILE A 304 -11.44 -13.87 -33.60
C ILE A 304 -12.85 -13.84 -33.00
N LYS A 305 -13.60 -12.75 -33.19
CA LYS A 305 -15.00 -12.63 -32.79
C LYS A 305 -15.85 -13.73 -33.41
N THR A 306 -15.67 -14.00 -34.70
CA THR A 306 -16.42 -15.04 -35.42
C THR A 306 -16.17 -16.41 -34.80
N GLU A 307 -14.91 -16.78 -34.52
CA GLU A 307 -14.57 -18.06 -33.91
C GLU A 307 -15.07 -18.18 -32.47
N PHE A 308 -14.92 -17.14 -31.65
CA PHE A 308 -15.42 -17.16 -30.28
C PHE A 308 -16.95 -17.25 -30.23
N ASN A 309 -17.67 -16.57 -31.12
CA ASN A 309 -19.13 -16.64 -31.20
C ASN A 309 -19.66 -18.01 -31.65
N LYS A 310 -18.83 -18.89 -32.23
CA LYS A 310 -19.23 -20.29 -32.50
C LYS A 310 -19.33 -21.13 -31.22
N ASN A 311 -18.61 -20.74 -30.17
CA ASN A 311 -18.64 -21.45 -28.90
C ASN A 311 -19.89 -21.03 -28.11
N ARG A 312 -20.80 -21.97 -27.85
CA ARG A 312 -22.05 -21.72 -27.12
C ARG A 312 -21.84 -21.22 -25.68
N ASN A 313 -20.66 -21.44 -25.11
CA ASN A 313 -20.30 -20.95 -23.78
C ASN A 313 -19.86 -19.47 -23.78
N VAL A 314 -19.68 -18.87 -24.95
CA VAL A 314 -19.35 -17.45 -25.10
C VAL A 314 -20.63 -16.69 -25.46
N ARG A 315 -21.05 -15.78 -24.58
CA ARG A 315 -22.28 -15.00 -24.78
C ARG A 315 -22.10 -13.88 -25.80
N SER A 316 -20.98 -13.17 -25.74
CA SER A 316 -20.61 -12.10 -26.66
C SER A 316 -19.13 -11.77 -26.53
N VAL A 317 -18.59 -11.06 -27.53
CA VAL A 317 -17.20 -10.63 -27.60
C VAL A 317 -17.16 -9.19 -28.06
N SER A 318 -16.33 -8.38 -27.40
CA SER A 318 -16.16 -6.96 -27.71
C SER A 318 -14.69 -6.56 -27.52
N MET A 319 -14.30 -5.50 -28.21
CA MET A 319 -13.06 -4.76 -28.04
C MET A 319 -13.31 -3.45 -27.31
N ALA A 320 -12.35 -3.12 -26.45
CA ALA A 320 -12.22 -1.81 -25.85
C ALA A 320 -10.74 -1.50 -25.64
N TYR A 321 -10.40 -0.22 -25.70
CA TYR A 321 -9.05 0.23 -25.34
C TYR A 321 -8.80 0.02 -23.84
N ASN A 322 -9.79 0.31 -23.00
CA ASN A 322 -9.73 0.12 -21.56
C ASN A 322 -10.98 -0.57 -21.01
N THR A 323 -10.90 -1.07 -19.77
CA THR A 323 -12.05 -1.61 -19.06
C THR A 323 -12.99 -0.49 -18.55
N PRO A 324 -14.27 -0.77 -18.28
CA PRO A 324 -15.24 0.24 -17.82
C PRO A 324 -14.85 1.00 -16.54
N ASN A 325 -13.94 0.44 -15.73
CA ASN A 325 -13.50 0.99 -14.45
C ASN A 325 -12.12 1.66 -14.48
N HIS A 326 -11.45 1.73 -15.63
CA HIS A 326 -10.09 2.26 -15.73
C HIS A 326 -9.88 3.00 -17.06
N ILE A 327 -10.60 4.09 -17.28
CA ILE A 327 -10.53 4.87 -18.52
C ILE A 327 -9.44 5.94 -18.38
N LEU A 328 -8.34 5.77 -19.12
CA LEU A 328 -7.20 6.68 -19.08
C LEU A 328 -7.13 7.66 -20.27
N GLY A 329 -7.85 7.39 -21.36
CA GLY A 329 -7.67 8.11 -22.61
C GLY A 329 -8.28 9.52 -22.59
N GLY A 330 -7.44 10.52 -22.90
CA GLY A 330 -7.87 11.89 -23.19
C GLY A 330 -8.11 12.08 -24.68
N TYR A 331 -9.33 12.45 -25.05
CA TYR A 331 -9.76 12.71 -26.42
C TYR A 331 -10.32 14.12 -26.53
N SER A 332 -10.52 14.57 -27.76
CA SER A 332 -11.25 15.80 -28.06
C SER A 332 -12.55 15.47 -28.77
N MET A 333 -13.60 16.18 -28.40
CA MET A 333 -14.88 16.15 -29.09
C MET A 333 -15.14 17.53 -29.70
N LYS A 334 -15.63 17.55 -30.93
CA LYS A 334 -16.12 18.76 -31.59
C LYS A 334 -17.54 18.56 -32.08
N SER A 335 -18.35 19.60 -31.99
CA SER A 335 -19.61 19.67 -32.72
C SER A 335 -19.35 20.07 -34.16
N ASN A 336 -20.21 19.64 -35.10
CA ASN A 336 -20.17 20.11 -36.49
C ASN A 336 -20.42 21.63 -36.63
N LYS A 337 -20.95 22.27 -35.59
CA LYS A 337 -21.16 23.73 -35.51
C LYS A 337 -20.01 24.50 -34.85
N MET A 338 -19.01 23.80 -34.30
CA MET A 338 -17.84 24.43 -33.67
C MET A 338 -16.80 24.81 -34.74
N THR A 339 -16.13 25.95 -34.53
CA THR A 339 -15.02 26.36 -35.40
C THR A 339 -13.82 25.41 -35.21
N THR A 340 -12.91 25.35 -36.18
CA THR A 340 -11.75 24.43 -36.19
C THR A 340 -10.78 24.61 -35.00
N ALA A 341 -10.95 25.66 -34.20
CA ALA A 341 -10.13 25.96 -33.02
C ALA A 341 -10.81 25.59 -31.69
N GLU A 342 -12.09 25.18 -31.70
CA GLU A 342 -12.86 24.89 -30.49
C GLU A 342 -13.08 23.38 -30.33
N TYR A 343 -12.50 22.82 -29.26
CA TYR A 343 -12.64 21.41 -28.90
C TYR A 343 -12.96 21.28 -27.41
N MET A 344 -13.77 20.28 -27.07
CA MET A 344 -14.00 19.88 -25.70
C MET A 344 -13.08 18.70 -25.37
N ALA A 345 -12.21 18.86 -24.38
CA ALA A 345 -11.46 17.74 -23.84
C ALA A 345 -12.41 16.78 -23.12
N VAL A 346 -12.37 15.51 -23.49
CA VAL A 346 -13.21 14.46 -22.91
C VAL A 346 -12.33 13.27 -22.55
N THR A 347 -12.62 12.65 -21.41
CA THR A 347 -12.10 11.31 -21.13
C THR A 347 -13.05 10.32 -21.78
N ALA A 348 -12.57 9.57 -22.77
CA ALA A 348 -13.38 8.63 -23.53
C ALA A 348 -12.67 7.28 -23.64
N ASN A 349 -13.44 6.24 -23.94
CA ASN A 349 -12.92 4.91 -24.17
C ASN A 349 -13.34 4.48 -25.58
N PRO A 350 -12.40 4.34 -26.53
CA PRO A 350 -12.71 3.72 -27.81
C PRO A 350 -13.13 2.28 -27.59
N VAL A 351 -14.32 1.97 -28.07
CA VAL A 351 -14.98 0.69 -27.91
C VAL A 351 -15.62 0.30 -29.23
N ASP A 352 -15.89 -0.98 -29.41
CA ASP A 352 -16.70 -1.42 -30.54
C ASP A 352 -18.20 -1.40 -30.23
N GLN A 353 -19.00 -1.70 -31.25
CA GLN A 353 -20.46 -1.74 -31.17
C GLN A 353 -21.01 -2.77 -30.16
N ASP A 354 -20.22 -3.79 -29.82
CA ASP A 354 -20.67 -4.89 -28.96
C ASP A 354 -20.38 -4.62 -27.48
N PHE A 355 -19.75 -3.48 -27.15
CA PHE A 355 -19.23 -3.20 -25.82
C PHE A 355 -20.31 -3.06 -24.77
N ILE A 356 -21.38 -2.31 -25.03
CA ILE A 356 -22.45 -2.13 -24.06
C ILE A 356 -23.13 -3.47 -23.77
N ARG A 357 -23.42 -4.24 -24.82
CA ARG A 357 -24.00 -5.58 -24.72
C ARG A 357 -23.09 -6.56 -23.96
N THR A 358 -21.79 -6.55 -24.25
CA THR A 358 -20.81 -7.48 -23.66
C THR A 358 -20.47 -7.14 -22.22
N SER A 359 -20.44 -5.85 -21.87
CA SER A 359 -20.24 -5.40 -20.50
C SER A 359 -21.53 -5.45 -19.67
N GLY A 360 -22.68 -5.78 -20.26
CA GLY A 360 -23.95 -5.84 -19.54
C GLY A 360 -24.45 -4.47 -19.06
N MET A 361 -23.94 -3.39 -19.66
CA MET A 361 -24.33 -2.03 -19.30
C MET A 361 -25.77 -1.74 -19.70
N GLN A 362 -26.46 -0.93 -18.89
CA GLN A 362 -27.83 -0.50 -19.16
C GLN A 362 -27.87 0.95 -19.64
N ILE A 363 -28.38 1.18 -20.84
CA ILE A 363 -28.59 2.52 -21.40
C ILE A 363 -29.85 3.11 -20.77
N ILE A 364 -29.72 4.29 -20.14
CA ILE A 364 -30.84 4.99 -19.48
C ILE A 364 -31.60 5.87 -20.48
N ALA A 365 -30.90 6.42 -21.48
CA ALA A 365 -31.47 7.24 -22.55
C ALA A 365 -30.62 7.12 -23.82
N GLY A 366 -31.28 7.17 -24.99
CA GLY A 366 -30.62 6.99 -26.30
C GLY A 366 -30.68 5.54 -26.80
N SER A 367 -29.85 5.22 -27.78
CA SER A 367 -29.70 3.88 -28.37
C SER A 367 -28.27 3.39 -28.22
N ASP A 368 -28.09 2.06 -28.32
CA ASP A 368 -26.77 1.44 -28.39
C ASP A 368 -26.05 1.81 -29.70
N PHE A 369 -24.75 1.54 -29.76
CA PHE A 369 -23.94 1.74 -30.95
C PHE A 369 -24.46 0.89 -32.11
N THR A 370 -24.49 1.50 -33.29
CA THR A 370 -24.87 0.85 -34.54
C THR A 370 -23.65 0.66 -35.43
N LEU A 371 -23.77 -0.29 -36.38
CA LEU A 371 -22.75 -0.46 -37.41
C LEU A 371 -22.57 0.79 -38.27
N GLN A 372 -23.62 1.62 -38.40
CA GLN A 372 -23.53 2.88 -39.13
C GLN A 372 -22.64 3.88 -38.40
N ASP A 373 -22.77 4.00 -37.08
CA ASP A 373 -21.91 4.87 -36.27
C ASP A 373 -20.43 4.53 -36.43
N MET A 374 -20.09 3.24 -36.58
CA MET A 374 -18.71 2.80 -36.82
C MET A 374 -18.20 3.16 -38.22
N LYS A 375 -19.08 3.09 -39.23
CA LYS A 375 -18.74 3.44 -40.62
C LYS A 375 -18.54 4.94 -40.79
N ASP A 376 -19.38 5.75 -40.15
CA ASP A 376 -19.31 7.21 -40.19
C ASP A 376 -18.00 7.76 -39.60
N VAL A 377 -17.30 6.95 -38.79
CA VAL A 377 -15.97 7.30 -38.23
C VAL A 377 -14.82 6.90 -39.16
N ILE A 378 -14.97 5.85 -39.96
CA ILE A 378 -13.90 5.29 -40.83
C ILE A 378 -13.86 5.98 -42.20
N ASP A 379 -15.01 6.41 -42.71
CA ASP A 379 -15.12 7.22 -43.92
C ASP A 379 -15.35 8.68 -43.53
N PRO A 380 -14.31 9.53 -43.39
CA PRO A 380 -14.49 10.96 -43.47
C PRO A 380 -14.72 11.30 -44.96
N VAL A 381 -15.76 10.75 -45.58
CA VAL A 381 -16.19 11.21 -46.89
C VAL A 381 -16.73 12.61 -46.67
N ASP A 382 -16.02 13.57 -47.26
CA ASP A 382 -16.52 14.84 -47.77
C ASP A 382 -18.06 14.91 -47.79
N SER A 383 -18.67 15.24 -46.66
CA SER A 383 -20.02 15.77 -46.63
C SER A 383 -19.87 17.28 -46.74
N THR A 384 -19.63 17.71 -47.98
CA THR A 384 -19.83 19.09 -48.47
C THR A 384 -21.14 19.69 -47.99
#